data_AF-A0AAV0PAN4-F1
#
_entry.id   AF-A0AAV0PAN4-F1
#
_cell.length_a   1.000
_cell.length_b   1.000
_cell.length_c   1.000
_cell.angle_alpha   90.00
_cell.angle_beta   90.00
_cell.angle_gamma   90.00
#
_symmetry.space_group_name_H-M   'P 1'
#
loop_
_entity.id
_entity.type
_entity.pdbx_description
1 polymer ?
#
loop_
_entity_poly.entity_id
_entity_poly.type
_entity_poly.pdbx_seq_one_letter_code
_entity_poly.pdbx_strand_id
1 'polypeptide(L)'
;MEIELEQGWEIIERGITRLKNILEGLPEPKFSSANYMELYTTVYNMCTQKPPHDYSQQLYDRYRESIEDYINSMVLPSLREKHDEFVPRELVKRWANHKVLVRWLSHIFHYLNREFIPRRSLLPLREVGFICFRTLVFYDFYRNLRVSVLSLIDQEREGEEIDRALLKNAVDIFVEIGMGRMDYYVHDLEAYMLRATVAYYSDKASHWIQEDSCPDYMLKVEQRLTSEKDRVSHYLHPSSEPKLLEKVQNELLSVHGIQLLTKEHSGFHVLLRDDQVEDLSRMFRLFSRLQHRLQLVSDMLWEHVTDEFPGLVQRAEDAASNNTLQVKDDSVSWCIFSFTFYCHLIWTGFKIKIILFSHPKLPVDSMF
;
A
#
# COMPACT_ATOMS: atom_id res chain seq x y z
N MET A 1 -38.33 -42.21 1.65
CA MET A 1 -37.78 -42.84 2.86
C MET A 1 -37.33 -41.68 3.73
N GLU A 2 -37.91 -41.53 4.91
CA GLU A 2 -37.52 -40.49 5.85
C GLU A 2 -36.17 -40.88 6.47
N ILE A 3 -35.22 -39.96 6.45
CA ILE A 3 -33.88 -40.09 7.00
C ILE A 3 -33.88 -39.35 8.32
N GLU A 4 -33.59 -40.07 9.41
CA GLU A 4 -33.41 -39.48 10.73
C GLU A 4 -32.20 -38.56 10.78
N LEU A 5 -32.24 -37.54 11.64
CA LEU A 5 -31.20 -36.51 11.74
C LEU A 5 -29.79 -37.12 11.89
N GLU A 6 -29.61 -38.03 12.85
CA GLU A 6 -28.30 -38.61 13.15
C GLU A 6 -27.79 -39.52 12.03
N GLN A 7 -28.68 -40.27 11.37
CA GLN A 7 -28.30 -41.14 10.25
C GLN A 7 -27.83 -40.31 9.04
N GLY A 8 -28.58 -39.25 8.71
CA GLY A 8 -28.21 -38.35 7.62
C GLY A 8 -26.95 -37.56 7.95
N TRP A 9 -26.80 -37.12 9.20
CA TRP A 9 -25.61 -36.41 9.67
C TRP A 9 -24.35 -37.28 9.61
N GLU A 10 -24.41 -38.56 9.98
CA GLU A 10 -23.27 -39.47 9.89
C GLU A 10 -22.70 -39.57 8.47
N ILE A 11 -23.57 -39.60 7.45
CA ILE A 11 -23.17 -39.59 6.03
C ILE A 11 -22.45 -38.28 5.71
N ILE A 12 -23.02 -37.15 6.11
CA ILE A 12 -22.48 -35.82 5.87
C ILE A 12 -21.11 -35.67 6.57
N GLU A 13 -21.03 -36.04 7.84
CA GLU A 13 -19.84 -35.95 8.68
C GLU A 13 -18.68 -36.78 8.13
N ARG A 14 -18.94 -37.99 7.59
CA ARG A 14 -17.90 -38.76 6.87
C ARG A 14 -17.33 -37.98 5.68
N GLY A 15 -18.19 -37.30 4.93
CA GLY A 15 -17.78 -36.42 3.83
C GLY A 15 -16.94 -35.24 4.31
N ILE A 16 -17.39 -34.59 5.39
CA ILE A 16 -16.68 -33.45 6.00
C ILE A 16 -15.31 -33.89 6.53
N THR A 17 -15.22 -35.01 7.25
CA THR A 17 -13.97 -35.55 7.80
C THR A 17 -12.98 -35.90 6.70
N ARG A 18 -13.44 -36.54 5.61
CA ARG A 18 -12.59 -36.78 4.44
C ARG A 18 -12.05 -35.49 3.83
N LEU A 19 -12.88 -34.44 3.75
CA LEU A 19 -12.43 -33.13 3.28
C LEU A 19 -11.40 -32.50 4.23
N LYS A 20 -11.62 -32.56 5.55
CA LYS A 20 -10.65 -32.11 6.57
C LYS A 20 -9.30 -32.82 6.37
N ASN A 21 -9.32 -34.15 6.23
CA ASN A 21 -8.12 -34.96 6.01
C ASN A 21 -7.35 -34.55 4.74
N ILE A 22 -8.06 -34.32 3.62
CA ILE A 22 -7.44 -33.83 2.37
C ILE A 22 -6.76 -32.47 2.58
N LEU A 23 -7.41 -31.54 3.29
CA LEU A 23 -6.85 -30.21 3.57
C LEU A 23 -5.61 -30.27 4.47
N GLU A 24 -5.56 -31.27 5.36
CA GLU A 24 -4.39 -31.55 6.20
C GLU A 24 -3.31 -32.38 5.49
N GLY A 25 -3.52 -32.77 4.24
CA GLY A 25 -2.56 -33.56 3.46
C GLY A 25 -2.50 -35.04 3.86
N LEU A 26 -3.50 -35.53 4.60
CA LEU A 26 -3.62 -36.93 4.96
C LEU A 26 -4.06 -37.76 3.73
N PRO A 27 -3.65 -39.04 3.64
CA PRO A 27 -3.96 -39.89 2.49
C PRO A 27 -5.45 -40.21 2.43
N GLU A 28 -6.14 -39.59 1.48
CA GLU A 28 -7.57 -39.80 1.20
C GLU A 28 -7.78 -39.96 -0.30
N PRO A 29 -8.77 -40.76 -0.74
CA PRO A 29 -9.14 -40.81 -2.14
C PRO A 29 -9.69 -39.44 -2.55
N LYS A 30 -9.47 -39.06 -3.82
CA LYS A 30 -10.04 -37.82 -4.37
C LYS A 30 -11.57 -37.87 -4.36
N PHE A 31 -12.21 -36.75 -4.02
CA PHE A 31 -13.66 -36.64 -4.12
C PHE A 31 -14.14 -36.89 -5.55
N SER A 32 -15.03 -37.87 -5.72
CA SER A 32 -15.69 -38.12 -7.00
C SER A 32 -16.99 -37.32 -7.09
N SER A 33 -17.49 -37.11 -8.32
CA SER A 33 -18.82 -36.53 -8.53
C SER A 33 -19.92 -37.34 -7.84
N ALA A 34 -19.77 -38.66 -7.74
CA ALA A 34 -20.70 -39.53 -7.02
C ALA A 34 -20.73 -39.21 -5.51
N ASN A 35 -19.57 -39.01 -4.89
CA ASN A 35 -19.51 -38.63 -3.47
C ASN A 35 -20.14 -37.25 -3.22
N TYR A 36 -19.91 -36.29 -4.12
CA TYR A 36 -20.56 -35.00 -4.02
C TYR A 36 -22.09 -35.12 -4.13
N MET A 37 -22.58 -35.88 -5.13
CA MET A 37 -24.01 -36.09 -5.32
C MET A 37 -24.66 -36.77 -4.12
N GLU A 38 -24.00 -37.77 -3.52
CA GLU A 38 -24.48 -38.43 -2.30
C GLU A 38 -24.66 -37.45 -1.13
N LEU A 39 -23.66 -36.60 -0.88
CA LEU A 39 -23.71 -35.61 0.19
C LEU A 39 -24.79 -34.56 -0.07
N TYR A 40 -24.83 -34.01 -1.28
CA TYR A 40 -25.82 -33.03 -1.67
C TYR A 40 -27.25 -33.59 -1.62
N THR A 41 -27.48 -34.79 -2.14
CA THR A 41 -28.79 -35.45 -2.13
C THR A 41 -29.22 -35.78 -0.70
N THR A 42 -28.29 -36.19 0.18
CA THR A 42 -28.59 -36.38 1.61
C THR A 42 -29.08 -35.09 2.25
N VAL A 43 -28.34 -33.98 2.09
CA VAL A 43 -28.77 -32.67 2.62
C VAL A 43 -30.12 -32.25 2.04
N TYR A 44 -30.31 -32.37 0.72
CA TYR A 44 -31.55 -32.03 0.05
C TYR A 44 -32.74 -32.82 0.61
N ASN A 45 -32.59 -34.14 0.77
CA ASN A 45 -33.66 -35.00 1.29
C ASN A 45 -34.01 -34.61 2.72
N MET A 46 -33.01 -34.38 3.59
CA MET A 46 -33.23 -33.96 4.97
C MET A 46 -33.92 -32.60 5.10
N CYS A 47 -33.71 -31.69 4.13
CA CYS A 47 -34.35 -30.37 4.12
C CYS A 47 -35.74 -30.34 3.44
N THR A 48 -36.10 -31.39 2.70
CA THR A 48 -37.38 -31.46 1.94
C THR A 48 -38.38 -32.44 2.56
N GLN A 49 -38.00 -33.11 3.63
CA GLN A 49 -38.87 -33.94 4.45
C GLN A 49 -40.02 -33.13 5.05
N LYS A 50 -41.16 -33.80 5.26
CA LYS A 50 -42.34 -33.16 5.87
C LYS A 50 -42.09 -32.92 7.36
N PRO A 51 -42.65 -31.85 7.94
CA PRO A 51 -42.67 -31.68 9.39
C PRO A 51 -43.22 -32.93 10.09
N PRO A 52 -42.64 -33.39 11.21
CA PRO A 52 -41.61 -32.72 12.03
C PRO A 52 -40.15 -32.97 11.61
N HIS A 53 -39.90 -33.71 10.52
CA HIS A 53 -38.55 -34.16 10.11
C HIS A 53 -37.85 -33.20 9.10
N ASP A 54 -38.26 -31.93 9.06
CA ASP A 54 -37.50 -30.89 8.35
C ASP A 54 -36.32 -30.48 9.23
N TYR A 55 -35.12 -30.87 8.80
CA TYR A 55 -33.89 -30.63 9.55
C TYR A 55 -33.09 -29.43 9.06
N SER A 56 -33.69 -28.52 8.29
CA SER A 56 -32.97 -27.40 7.66
C SER A 56 -32.28 -26.49 8.69
N GLN A 57 -32.93 -26.23 9.83
CA GLN A 57 -32.36 -25.43 10.91
C GLN A 57 -31.18 -26.15 11.56
N GLN A 58 -31.36 -27.42 11.93
CA GLN A 58 -30.33 -28.25 12.57
C GLN A 58 -29.11 -28.40 11.66
N LEU A 59 -29.30 -28.57 10.35
CA LEU A 59 -28.20 -28.65 9.39
C LEU A 59 -27.46 -27.32 9.23
N TYR A 60 -28.15 -26.19 9.32
CA TYR A 60 -27.51 -24.87 9.35
C TYR A 60 -26.64 -24.69 10.60
N ASP A 61 -27.11 -25.14 11.76
CA ASP A 61 -26.36 -25.06 13.02
C ASP A 61 -25.15 -26.02 13.01
N ARG A 62 -25.36 -27.27 12.58
CA ARG A 62 -24.31 -28.29 12.42
C ARG A 62 -23.23 -27.90 11.39
N TYR A 63 -23.57 -27.12 10.37
CA TYR A 63 -22.59 -26.54 9.43
C TYR A 63 -21.60 -25.64 10.17
N ARG A 64 -22.09 -24.75 11.04
CA ARG A 64 -21.23 -23.87 11.85
C ARG A 64 -20.36 -24.70 12.78
N GLU A 65 -20.96 -25.62 13.53
CA GLU A 65 -20.25 -26.50 14.47
C GLU A 65 -19.12 -27.28 13.77
N SER A 66 -19.36 -27.79 12.56
CA SER A 66 -18.35 -28.52 11.79
C SER A 66 -17.12 -27.67 11.45
N ILE A 67 -17.32 -26.38 11.20
CA ILE A 67 -16.25 -25.42 10.91
C ILE A 67 -15.51 -25.06 12.20
N GLU A 68 -16.24 -24.79 13.28
CA GLU A 68 -15.66 -24.47 14.58
C GLU A 68 -14.85 -25.64 15.13
N ASP A 69 -15.33 -26.87 14.97
CA ASP A 69 -14.59 -28.09 15.30
C ASP A 69 -13.28 -28.20 14.51
N TYR A 70 -13.28 -27.96 13.20
CA TYR A 70 -12.05 -27.94 12.40
C TYR A 70 -11.05 -26.91 12.92
N ILE A 71 -11.53 -25.70 13.23
CA ILE A 71 -10.68 -24.63 13.73
C ILE A 71 -10.05 -25.02 15.07
N ASN A 72 -10.87 -25.52 16.00
CA ASN A 72 -10.42 -25.84 17.35
C ASN A 72 -9.52 -27.08 17.42
N SER A 73 -9.80 -28.11 16.61
CA SER A 73 -9.06 -29.38 16.63
C SER A 73 -7.78 -29.37 15.79
N MET A 74 -7.72 -28.60 14.71
CA MET A 74 -6.61 -28.65 13.75
C MET A 74 -5.91 -27.30 13.58
N VAL A 75 -6.67 -26.21 13.35
CA VAL A 75 -6.08 -24.91 12.99
C VAL A 75 -5.40 -24.26 14.18
N LEU A 76 -6.09 -24.13 15.31
CA LEU A 76 -5.56 -23.46 16.49
C LEU A 76 -4.35 -24.17 17.11
N PRO A 77 -4.34 -25.51 17.30
CA PRO A 77 -3.15 -26.20 17.78
C PRO A 77 -1.95 -25.97 16.87
N SER A 78 -2.15 -26.12 15.55
CA SER A 78 -1.06 -25.92 14.58
C SER A 78 -0.53 -24.49 14.57
N LEU A 79 -1.36 -23.47 14.80
CA LEU A 79 -0.90 -22.08 14.87
C LEU A 79 -0.17 -21.78 16.17
N ARG A 80 -0.63 -22.33 17.29
CA ARG A 80 -0.03 -22.12 18.63
C ARG A 80 1.34 -22.78 18.77
N GLU A 81 1.61 -23.84 18.00
CA GLU A 81 2.92 -24.49 17.92
C GLU A 81 3.96 -23.69 17.12
N LYS A 82 3.54 -22.72 16.31
CA LYS A 82 4.45 -21.90 15.51
C LYS A 82 4.81 -20.62 16.26
N HIS A 83 6.06 -20.19 16.09
CA HIS A 83 6.59 -18.95 16.64
C HIS A 83 7.24 -18.12 15.53
N ASP A 84 7.36 -16.82 15.78
CA ASP A 84 8.09 -15.85 14.95
C ASP A 84 7.75 -15.92 13.45
N GLU A 85 8.76 -16.07 12.59
CA GLU A 85 8.67 -16.07 11.13
C GLU A 85 7.79 -17.18 10.53
N PHE A 86 7.51 -18.23 11.31
CA PHE A 86 6.68 -19.35 10.86
C PHE A 86 5.19 -19.09 11.02
N VAL A 87 4.79 -18.16 11.89
CA VAL A 87 3.37 -17.84 12.14
C VAL A 87 2.67 -17.31 10.88
N PRO A 88 3.22 -16.35 10.11
CA PRO A 88 2.58 -15.89 8.88
C PRO A 88 2.40 -16.99 7.83
N ARG A 89 3.41 -17.86 7.66
CA ARG A 89 3.35 -18.99 6.72
C ARG A 89 2.23 -19.95 7.07
N GLU A 90 2.16 -20.32 8.35
CA GLU A 90 1.12 -21.22 8.81
C GLU A 90 -0.26 -20.56 8.71
N LEU A 91 -0.40 -19.29 9.13
CA LEU A 91 -1.69 -18.58 9.06
C LEU A 91 -2.19 -18.42 7.62
N VAL A 92 -1.32 -18.10 6.67
CA VAL A 92 -1.64 -18.04 5.24
C VAL A 92 -2.12 -19.39 4.72
N LYS A 93 -1.41 -20.48 5.06
CA LYS A 93 -1.81 -21.85 4.70
C LYS A 93 -3.19 -22.19 5.30
N ARG A 94 -3.39 -21.92 6.59
CA ARG A 94 -4.64 -22.22 7.30
C ARG A 94 -5.81 -21.43 6.74
N TRP A 95 -5.61 -20.16 6.40
CA TRP A 95 -6.63 -19.35 5.75
C TRP A 95 -6.99 -19.87 4.35
N ALA A 96 -5.99 -20.25 3.55
CA ALA A 96 -6.22 -20.84 2.23
C ALA A 96 -7.04 -22.14 2.32
N ASN A 97 -6.67 -23.05 3.22
CA ASN A 97 -7.40 -24.29 3.49
C ASN A 97 -8.83 -24.01 3.97
N HIS A 98 -9.00 -23.05 4.88
CA HIS A 98 -10.31 -22.65 5.38
C HIS A 98 -11.24 -22.12 4.27
N LYS A 99 -10.72 -21.31 3.35
CA LYS A 99 -11.49 -20.85 2.18
C LYS A 99 -11.96 -22.01 1.31
N VAL A 100 -11.14 -23.05 1.14
CA VAL A 100 -11.52 -24.26 0.39
C VAL A 100 -12.60 -25.04 1.14
N LEU A 101 -12.45 -25.23 2.45
CA LEU A 101 -13.45 -25.88 3.30
C LEU A 101 -14.81 -25.18 3.19
N VAL A 102 -14.84 -23.87 3.42
CA VAL A 102 -16.08 -23.07 3.36
C VAL A 102 -16.73 -23.14 1.99
N ARG A 103 -15.96 -23.09 0.90
CA ARG A 103 -16.48 -23.21 -0.47
C ARG A 103 -17.13 -24.57 -0.70
N TRP A 104 -16.45 -25.65 -0.32
CA TRP A 104 -16.95 -27.02 -0.47
C TRP A 104 -18.20 -27.28 0.36
N LEU A 105 -18.18 -26.92 1.64
CA LEU A 105 -19.36 -27.07 2.49
C LEU A 105 -20.52 -26.21 1.96
N SER A 106 -20.27 -24.99 1.48
CA SER A 106 -21.32 -24.17 0.85
C SER A 106 -21.95 -24.82 -0.39
N HIS A 107 -21.21 -25.69 -1.11
CA HIS A 107 -21.75 -26.47 -2.24
C HIS A 107 -22.53 -27.70 -1.79
N ILE A 108 -22.08 -28.39 -0.75
CA ILE A 108 -22.81 -29.54 -0.17
C ILE A 108 -24.14 -29.07 0.41
N PHE A 109 -24.12 -27.96 1.16
CA PHE A 109 -25.28 -27.35 1.79
C PHE A 109 -25.96 -26.29 0.92
N HIS A 110 -25.77 -26.35 -0.41
CA HIS A 110 -26.26 -25.33 -1.33
C HIS A 110 -27.79 -25.12 -1.25
N TYR A 111 -28.55 -26.19 -0.98
CA TYR A 111 -30.01 -26.09 -0.79
C TYR A 111 -30.38 -25.11 0.33
N LEU A 112 -29.65 -25.12 1.46
CA LEU A 112 -29.89 -24.19 2.56
C LEU A 112 -29.67 -22.73 2.13
N ASN A 113 -28.59 -22.45 1.40
CA ASN A 113 -28.31 -21.11 0.86
C ASN A 113 -29.41 -20.60 -0.08
N ARG A 114 -30.00 -21.50 -0.87
CA ARG A 114 -30.99 -21.14 -1.88
C ARG A 114 -32.40 -21.00 -1.30
N GLU A 115 -32.82 -21.94 -0.45
CA GLU A 115 -34.22 -22.05 -0.05
C GLU A 115 -34.45 -21.66 1.42
N PHE A 116 -33.62 -22.13 2.35
CA PHE A 116 -33.87 -21.97 3.79
C PHE A 116 -33.43 -20.60 4.32
N ILE A 117 -32.19 -20.22 4.02
CA ILE A 117 -31.53 -19.01 4.53
C ILE A 117 -32.28 -17.73 4.14
N PRO A 118 -32.69 -17.52 2.86
CA PRO A 118 -33.43 -16.31 2.48
C PRO A 118 -34.79 -16.21 3.16
N ARG A 119 -35.49 -17.34 3.32
CA ARG A 119 -36.82 -17.37 3.98
C ARG A 119 -36.76 -17.01 5.46
N ARG A 120 -35.64 -17.29 6.12
CA ARG A 120 -35.43 -17.02 7.55
C ARG A 120 -34.60 -15.75 7.81
N SER A 121 -34.13 -15.06 6.76
CA SER A 121 -33.21 -13.92 6.87
C SER A 121 -31.95 -14.24 7.70
N LEU A 122 -31.42 -15.45 7.54
CA LEU A 122 -30.16 -15.87 8.18
C LEU A 122 -28.95 -15.41 7.37
N LEU A 123 -27.76 -15.55 7.96
CA LEU A 123 -26.51 -15.25 7.26
C LEU A 123 -26.21 -16.34 6.22
N PRO A 124 -25.70 -15.97 5.03
CA PRO A 124 -25.21 -16.94 4.06
C PRO A 124 -24.11 -17.83 4.63
N LEU A 125 -24.05 -19.10 4.22
CA LEU A 125 -23.08 -20.08 4.76
C LEU A 125 -21.63 -19.61 4.61
N ARG A 126 -21.30 -18.96 3.49
CA ARG A 126 -19.98 -18.38 3.26
C ARG A 126 -19.62 -17.34 4.32
N GLU A 127 -20.55 -16.47 4.67
CA GLU A 127 -20.34 -15.44 5.70
C GLU A 127 -20.16 -16.07 7.07
N VAL A 128 -20.99 -17.06 7.42
CA VAL A 128 -20.84 -17.83 8.67
C VAL A 128 -19.43 -18.43 8.77
N GLY A 129 -18.95 -19.08 7.71
CA GLY A 129 -17.62 -19.68 7.69
C GLY A 129 -16.49 -18.66 7.86
N PHE A 130 -16.60 -17.49 7.24
CA PHE A 130 -15.62 -16.41 7.39
C PHE A 130 -15.67 -15.79 8.79
N ILE A 131 -16.87 -15.63 9.36
CA ILE A 131 -17.05 -15.16 10.73
C ILE A 131 -16.39 -16.11 11.73
N CYS A 132 -16.57 -17.43 11.59
CA CYS A 132 -15.92 -18.41 12.49
C CYS A 132 -14.39 -18.25 12.50
N PHE A 133 -13.75 -18.14 11.33
CA PHE A 133 -12.29 -17.93 11.27
C PHE A 133 -11.90 -16.57 11.84
N ARG A 134 -12.69 -15.53 11.57
CA ARG A 134 -12.43 -14.19 12.09
C ARG A 134 -12.46 -14.16 13.62
N THR A 135 -13.50 -14.74 14.21
CA THR A 135 -13.72 -14.70 15.66
C THR A 135 -12.81 -15.64 16.43
N LEU A 136 -12.51 -16.81 15.87
CA LEU A 136 -11.73 -17.84 16.57
C LEU A 136 -10.23 -17.79 16.28
N VAL A 137 -9.83 -17.27 15.10
CA VAL A 137 -8.42 -17.28 14.66
C VAL A 137 -7.92 -15.86 14.47
N PHE A 138 -8.53 -15.09 13.57
CA PHE A 138 -7.95 -13.79 13.17
C PHE A 138 -7.75 -12.86 14.37
N TYR A 139 -8.73 -12.72 15.28
CA TYR A 139 -8.59 -11.85 16.45
C TYR A 139 -7.48 -12.24 17.43
N ASP A 140 -7.08 -13.52 17.46
CA ASP A 140 -5.99 -13.99 18.31
C ASP A 140 -4.61 -13.73 17.67
N PHE A 141 -4.52 -13.77 16.34
CA PHE A 141 -3.23 -13.78 15.63
C PHE A 141 -2.95 -12.51 14.79
N TYR A 142 -3.91 -11.62 14.56
CA TYR A 142 -3.73 -10.46 13.65
C TYR A 142 -2.60 -9.51 14.08
N ARG A 143 -2.36 -9.36 15.39
CA ARG A 143 -1.27 -8.51 15.91
C ARG A 143 0.09 -9.07 15.53
N ASN A 144 0.29 -10.37 15.70
CA ASN A 144 1.53 -11.04 15.36
C ASN A 144 1.75 -11.05 13.83
N LEU A 145 0.67 -11.30 13.08
CA LEU A 145 0.69 -11.20 11.62
C LEU A 145 1.11 -9.80 11.17
N ARG A 146 0.52 -8.75 11.76
CA ARG A 146 0.89 -7.35 11.47
C ARG A 146 2.35 -7.06 11.77
N VAL A 147 2.84 -7.42 12.95
CA VAL A 147 4.26 -7.20 13.32
C VAL A 147 5.18 -7.87 12.30
N SER A 148 4.85 -9.10 11.90
CA SER A 148 5.62 -9.84 10.89
C SER A 148 5.58 -9.16 9.51
N VAL A 149 4.39 -8.71 9.07
CA VAL A 149 4.22 -7.97 7.81
C VAL A 149 5.05 -6.68 7.81
N LEU A 150 5.02 -5.91 8.89
CA LEU A 150 5.81 -4.68 9.01
C LEU A 150 7.31 -4.97 8.99
N SER A 151 7.75 -6.01 9.72
CA SER A 151 9.15 -6.44 9.72
C SER A 151 9.64 -6.83 8.32
N LEU A 152 8.84 -7.59 7.55
CA LEU A 152 9.19 -7.97 6.18
C LEU A 152 9.31 -6.76 5.25
N ILE A 153 8.43 -5.76 5.42
CA ILE A 153 8.52 -4.51 4.65
C ILE A 153 9.82 -3.77 4.97
N ASP A 154 10.19 -3.67 6.24
CA ASP A 154 11.41 -2.96 6.65
C ASP A 154 12.68 -3.72 6.23
N GLN A 155 12.70 -5.05 6.30
CA GLN A 155 13.77 -5.88 5.73
C GLN A 155 13.96 -5.61 4.23
N GLU A 156 12.87 -5.58 3.46
CA GLU A 156 12.93 -5.23 2.03
C GLU A 156 13.38 -3.78 1.79
N ARG A 157 13.13 -2.85 2.72
CA ARG A 157 13.62 -1.47 2.63
C ARG A 157 15.12 -1.36 2.81
N GLU A 158 15.70 -2.21 3.66
CA GLU A 158 17.15 -2.34 3.84
C GLU A 158 17.83 -3.18 2.74
N GLY A 159 17.05 -3.74 1.82
CA GLY A 159 17.56 -4.46 0.64
C GLY A 159 17.67 -5.97 0.83
N GLU A 160 17.07 -6.52 1.89
CA GLU A 160 16.96 -7.96 2.07
C GLU A 160 15.95 -8.59 1.09
N GLU A 161 16.24 -9.81 0.66
CA GLU A 161 15.32 -10.57 -0.18
C GLU A 161 14.20 -11.20 0.67
N ILE A 162 12.95 -10.92 0.31
CA ILE A 162 11.77 -11.43 1.01
C ILE A 162 10.88 -12.26 0.09
N ASP A 163 10.09 -13.15 0.68
CA ASP A 163 9.01 -13.84 -0.03
C ASP A 163 7.81 -12.88 -0.22
N ARG A 164 7.85 -12.13 -1.33
CA ARG A 164 6.77 -11.19 -1.71
C ARG A 164 5.41 -11.88 -1.87
N ALA A 165 5.39 -13.15 -2.26
CA ALA A 165 4.14 -13.88 -2.43
C ALA A 165 3.51 -14.23 -1.07
N LEU A 166 4.33 -14.65 -0.11
CA LEU A 166 3.88 -14.82 1.27
C LEU A 166 3.37 -13.51 1.86
N LEU A 167 4.11 -12.40 1.67
CA LEU A 167 3.73 -11.08 2.15
C LEU A 167 2.39 -10.63 1.54
N LYS A 168 2.20 -10.77 0.22
CA LYS A 168 0.92 -10.50 -0.46
C LYS A 168 -0.22 -11.29 0.17
N ASN A 169 -0.04 -12.60 0.34
CA ASN A 169 -1.07 -13.47 0.90
C ASN A 169 -1.39 -13.12 2.35
N ALA A 170 -0.39 -12.73 3.15
CA ALA A 170 -0.58 -12.26 4.52
C ALA A 170 -1.37 -10.95 4.57
N VAL A 171 -1.06 -9.99 3.69
CA VAL A 171 -1.80 -8.74 3.55
C VAL A 171 -3.24 -9.00 3.11
N ASP A 172 -3.45 -9.93 2.19
CA ASP A 172 -4.78 -10.27 1.66
C ASP A 172 -5.73 -10.84 2.72
N ILE A 173 -5.21 -11.47 3.78
CA ILE A 173 -6.05 -11.90 4.91
C ILE A 173 -6.80 -10.70 5.50
N PHE A 174 -6.14 -9.56 5.70
CA PHE A 174 -6.78 -8.35 6.25
C PHE A 174 -7.86 -7.77 5.33
N VAL A 175 -7.75 -7.97 4.01
CA VAL A 175 -8.73 -7.52 3.03
C VAL A 175 -9.92 -8.50 2.97
N GLU A 176 -9.61 -9.79 2.85
CA GLU A 176 -10.62 -10.83 2.63
C GLU A 176 -11.48 -11.09 3.88
N ILE A 177 -10.91 -10.95 5.09
CA ILE A 177 -11.63 -11.21 6.35
C ILE A 177 -12.77 -10.20 6.59
N GLY A 178 -12.68 -9.02 5.97
CA GLY A 178 -13.70 -7.99 6.00
C GLY A 178 -14.90 -8.25 5.09
N MET A 179 -14.81 -9.26 4.20
CA MET A 179 -15.88 -9.63 3.25
C MET A 179 -16.43 -8.42 2.46
N GLY A 180 -15.52 -7.59 1.94
CA GLY A 180 -15.86 -6.36 1.22
C GLY A 180 -15.79 -5.08 2.07
N ARG A 181 -15.64 -5.20 3.40
CA ARG A 181 -15.28 -4.08 4.27
C ARG A 181 -13.76 -3.95 4.36
N MET A 182 -13.26 -2.73 4.24
CA MET A 182 -11.81 -2.46 4.31
C MET A 182 -11.32 -2.13 5.72
N ASP A 183 -12.20 -2.12 6.72
CA ASP A 183 -11.88 -1.66 8.09
C ASP A 183 -10.70 -2.41 8.70
N TYR A 184 -10.64 -3.73 8.52
CA TYR A 184 -9.53 -4.57 9.02
C TYR A 184 -8.21 -4.24 8.33
N TYR A 185 -8.22 -4.06 7.01
CA TYR A 185 -7.03 -3.61 6.29
C TYR A 185 -6.61 -2.20 6.72
N VAL A 186 -7.53 -1.25 6.73
CA VAL A 186 -7.25 0.17 6.99
C VAL A 186 -6.80 0.40 8.44
N HIS A 187 -7.55 -0.13 9.41
CA HIS A 187 -7.30 0.13 10.83
C HIS A 187 -6.29 -0.83 11.44
N ASP A 188 -6.36 -2.12 11.11
CA ASP A 188 -5.48 -3.09 11.75
C ASP A 188 -4.12 -3.18 11.07
N LEU A 189 -3.98 -2.87 9.78
CA LEU A 189 -2.71 -2.94 9.05
C LEU A 189 -2.19 -1.59 8.51
N GLU A 190 -2.91 -0.95 7.58
CA GLU A 190 -2.48 0.25 6.85
C GLU A 190 -2.09 1.38 7.80
N ALA A 191 -2.93 1.68 8.81
CA ALA A 191 -2.65 2.74 9.78
C ALA A 191 -1.32 2.53 10.54
N TYR A 192 -0.99 1.28 10.87
CA TYR A 192 0.27 0.95 11.55
C TYR A 192 1.45 0.98 10.59
N MET A 193 1.27 0.48 9.36
CA MET A 193 2.27 0.55 8.30
C MET A 193 2.64 1.99 7.95
N LEU A 194 1.66 2.89 7.82
CA LEU A 194 1.90 4.31 7.56
C LEU A 194 2.69 4.96 8.71
N ARG A 195 2.38 4.64 9.96
CA ARG A 195 3.13 5.13 11.14
C ARG A 195 4.58 4.61 11.16
N ALA A 196 4.77 3.32 10.91
CA ALA A 196 6.10 2.71 10.83
C ALA A 196 6.92 3.35 9.69
N THR A 197 6.27 3.60 8.55
CA THR A 197 6.90 4.27 7.40
C THR A 197 7.35 5.70 7.73
N VAL A 198 6.53 6.46 8.47
CA VAL A 198 6.92 7.79 8.95
C VAL A 198 8.15 7.71 9.84
N ALA A 199 8.16 6.81 10.82
CA ALA A 199 9.31 6.64 11.71
C ALA A 199 10.59 6.25 10.93
N TYR A 200 10.46 5.29 9.99
CA TYR A 200 11.56 4.83 9.13
C TYR A 200 12.17 5.96 8.31
N TYR A 201 11.35 6.73 7.58
CA TYR A 201 11.87 7.79 6.71
C TYR A 201 12.30 9.03 7.50
N SER A 202 11.71 9.31 8.66
CA SER A 202 12.19 10.36 9.56
C SER A 202 13.62 10.07 10.03
N ASP A 203 13.91 8.82 10.41
CA ASP A 203 15.24 8.39 10.82
C ASP A 203 16.25 8.51 9.66
N LYS A 204 15.93 7.89 8.51
CA LYS A 204 16.78 7.96 7.30
C LYS A 204 17.04 9.39 6.84
N ALA A 205 16.01 10.25 6.83
CA ALA A 205 16.14 11.64 6.42
C ALA A 205 17.09 12.43 7.33
N SER A 206 17.05 12.18 8.65
CA SER A 206 17.89 12.87 9.63
C SER A 206 19.39 12.60 9.41
N HIS A 207 19.75 11.41 8.92
CA HIS A 207 21.10 11.04 8.52
C HIS A 207 21.46 11.62 7.15
N TRP A 208 20.64 11.35 6.13
CA TRP A 208 20.92 11.77 4.75
C TRP A 208 21.04 13.28 4.60
N ILE A 209 20.23 14.07 5.32
CA ILE A 209 20.29 15.53 5.23
C ILE A 209 21.62 16.11 5.75
N GLN A 210 22.33 15.38 6.60
CA GLN A 210 23.64 15.79 7.11
C GLN A 210 24.74 15.32 6.16
N GLU A 211 24.73 14.04 5.79
CA GLU A 211 25.80 13.36 5.08
C GLU A 211 25.83 13.64 3.57
N ASP A 212 24.67 13.75 2.91
CA ASP A 212 24.58 13.80 1.45
C ASP A 212 24.60 15.23 0.89
N SER A 213 25.07 15.41 -0.34
CA SER A 213 24.83 16.64 -1.10
C SER A 213 23.33 16.81 -1.42
N CYS A 214 22.89 18.03 -1.74
CA CYS A 214 21.49 18.25 -2.14
C CYS A 214 21.09 17.39 -3.37
N PRO A 215 21.88 17.31 -4.46
CA PRO A 215 21.58 16.41 -5.59
C PRO A 215 21.46 14.93 -5.19
N ASP A 216 22.41 14.41 -4.41
CA ASP A 216 22.42 13.00 -3.99
C ASP A 216 21.22 12.65 -3.11
N TYR A 217 20.87 13.56 -2.19
CA TYR A 217 19.66 13.43 -1.38
C TYR A 217 18.42 13.34 -2.27
N MET A 218 18.26 14.26 -3.23
CA MET A 218 17.11 14.26 -4.14
C MET A 218 17.01 13.00 -4.99
N LEU A 219 18.14 12.46 -5.46
CA LEU A 219 18.19 11.18 -6.15
C LEU A 219 17.69 10.04 -5.26
N LYS A 220 18.14 9.97 -4.00
CA LYS A 220 17.63 8.99 -3.03
C LYS A 220 16.12 9.14 -2.81
N VAL A 221 15.61 10.36 -2.69
CA VAL A 221 14.16 10.59 -2.55
C VAL A 221 13.38 10.04 -3.74
N GLU A 222 13.80 10.31 -4.97
CA GLU A 222 13.12 9.80 -6.17
C GLU A 222 13.11 8.28 -6.24
N GLN A 223 14.24 7.66 -5.91
CA GLN A 223 14.37 6.21 -5.84
C GLN A 223 13.42 5.64 -4.79
N ARG A 224 13.38 6.21 -3.58
CA ARG A 224 12.52 5.73 -2.49
C ARG A 224 11.05 5.88 -2.80
N LEU A 225 10.62 6.99 -3.40
CA LEU A 225 9.23 7.16 -3.86
C LEU A 225 8.84 6.12 -4.90
N THR A 226 9.74 5.81 -5.83
CA THR A 226 9.51 4.77 -6.85
C THR A 226 9.43 3.39 -6.19
N SER A 227 10.35 3.06 -5.29
CA SER A 227 10.34 1.79 -4.57
C SER A 227 9.08 1.60 -3.72
N GLU A 228 8.60 2.62 -3.01
CA GLU A 228 7.36 2.52 -2.23
C GLU A 228 6.13 2.33 -3.13
N LYS A 229 6.11 2.98 -4.31
CA LYS A 229 5.06 2.73 -5.30
C LYS A 229 5.10 1.28 -5.80
N ASP A 230 6.29 0.77 -6.10
CA ASP A 230 6.45 -0.61 -6.51
C ASP A 230 5.99 -1.57 -5.41
N ARG A 231 6.37 -1.35 -4.15
CA ARG A 231 5.90 -2.15 -2.99
C ARG A 231 4.38 -2.23 -2.92
N VAL A 232 3.70 -1.09 -3.12
CA VAL A 232 2.24 -1.07 -3.12
C VAL A 232 1.68 -1.95 -4.23
N SER A 233 2.20 -1.82 -5.45
CA SER A 233 1.72 -2.62 -6.59
C SER A 233 1.96 -4.12 -6.44
N HIS A 234 3.01 -4.53 -5.70
CA HIS A 234 3.36 -5.94 -5.52
C HIS A 234 2.54 -6.62 -4.42
N TYR A 235 2.34 -5.97 -3.27
CA TYR A 235 1.76 -6.65 -2.11
C TYR A 235 0.79 -5.86 -1.23
N LEU A 236 0.60 -4.56 -1.43
CA LEU A 236 -0.38 -3.78 -0.66
C LEU A 236 -1.67 -3.57 -1.46
N HIS A 237 -2.70 -3.06 -0.79
CA HIS A 237 -3.92 -2.67 -1.48
C HIS A 237 -3.70 -1.32 -2.21
N PRO A 238 -4.20 -1.14 -3.45
CA PRO A 238 -3.97 0.09 -4.23
C PRO A 238 -4.44 1.38 -3.53
N SER A 239 -5.42 1.31 -2.63
CA SER A 239 -5.87 2.47 -1.85
C SER A 239 -4.80 3.08 -0.94
N SER A 240 -3.71 2.35 -0.68
CA SER A 240 -2.63 2.80 0.19
C SER A 240 -1.58 3.63 -0.55
N GLU A 241 -1.46 3.52 -1.87
CA GLU A 241 -0.49 4.28 -2.68
C GLU A 241 -0.52 5.79 -2.37
N PRO A 242 -1.66 6.51 -2.50
CA PRO A 242 -1.67 7.96 -2.29
C PRO A 242 -1.25 8.34 -0.87
N LYS A 243 -1.73 7.60 0.15
CA LYS A 243 -1.44 7.89 1.56
C LYS A 243 0.02 7.60 1.91
N LEU A 244 0.57 6.51 1.39
CA LEU A 244 1.95 6.11 1.62
C LEU A 244 2.91 7.12 0.98
N LEU A 245 2.69 7.46 -0.29
CA LEU A 245 3.51 8.44 -1.00
C LEU A 245 3.44 9.82 -0.33
N GLU A 246 2.26 10.26 0.12
CA GLU A 246 2.12 11.51 0.87
C GLU A 246 2.98 11.51 2.15
N LYS A 247 2.97 10.42 2.94
CA LYS A 247 3.79 10.32 4.16
C LYS A 247 5.29 10.33 3.85
N VAL A 248 5.73 9.58 2.85
CA VAL A 248 7.14 9.52 2.45
C VAL A 248 7.60 10.89 1.95
N GLN A 249 6.79 11.57 1.13
CA GLN A 249 7.08 12.92 0.66
C GLN A 249 7.15 13.92 1.81
N ASN A 250 6.25 13.82 2.79
CA ASN A 250 6.26 14.70 3.95
C ASN A 250 7.58 14.58 4.74
N GLU A 251 7.97 13.36 5.10
CA GLU A 251 9.18 13.14 5.90
C GLU A 251 10.46 13.50 5.14
N LEU A 252 10.55 13.14 3.86
CA LEU A 252 11.76 13.36 3.07
C LEU A 252 11.89 14.80 2.53
N LEU A 253 10.79 15.50 2.24
CA LEU A 253 10.84 16.79 1.56
C LEU A 253 10.20 17.92 2.36
N SER A 254 9.06 17.70 3.01
CA SER A 254 8.37 18.78 3.73
C SER A 254 9.08 19.17 5.03
N VAL A 255 9.57 18.17 5.78
CA VAL A 255 10.26 18.36 7.07
C VAL A 255 11.63 19.02 6.86
N HIS A 256 12.44 18.49 5.95
CA HIS A 256 13.81 18.96 5.69
C HIS A 256 13.93 19.96 4.54
N GLY A 257 12.81 20.38 3.93
CA GLY A 257 12.83 21.14 2.67
C GLY A 257 13.65 22.42 2.72
N ILE A 258 13.49 23.25 3.75
CA ILE A 258 14.28 24.48 3.89
C ILE A 258 15.77 24.14 4.02
N GLN A 259 16.12 23.23 4.94
CA GLN A 259 17.51 22.81 5.17
C GLN A 259 18.17 22.24 3.91
N LEU A 260 17.42 21.49 3.11
CA LEU A 260 17.90 20.91 1.85
C LEU A 260 18.15 22.00 0.80
N LEU A 261 17.25 22.97 0.70
CA LEU A 261 17.31 24.07 -0.28
C LEU A 261 18.39 25.09 0.08
N THR A 262 18.60 25.36 1.37
CA THR A 262 19.61 26.30 1.87
C THR A 262 20.92 25.61 2.27
N LYS A 263 21.15 24.36 1.84
CA LYS A 263 22.33 23.59 2.23
C LYS A 263 23.61 24.28 1.76
N GLU A 264 24.57 24.42 2.66
CA GLU A 264 25.87 25.02 2.34
C GLU A 264 26.57 24.20 1.23
N HIS A 265 27.14 24.88 0.24
CA HIS A 265 27.89 24.31 -0.88
C HIS A 265 27.15 23.35 -1.83
N SER A 266 25.86 23.08 -1.65
CA SER A 266 25.10 22.21 -2.56
C SER A 266 23.63 22.59 -2.71
N GLY A 267 23.13 23.54 -1.93
CA GLY A 267 21.75 24.02 -2.00
C GLY A 267 21.42 24.76 -3.29
N PHE A 268 20.19 25.26 -3.36
CA PHE A 268 19.58 25.84 -4.56
C PHE A 268 20.43 26.93 -5.23
N HIS A 269 20.98 27.87 -4.46
CA HIS A 269 21.83 28.94 -5.00
C HIS A 269 23.13 28.42 -5.64
N VAL A 270 23.69 27.32 -5.14
CA VAL A 270 24.91 26.73 -5.70
C VAL A 270 24.57 26.02 -7.01
N LEU A 271 23.46 25.28 -7.04
CA LEU A 271 22.99 24.63 -8.26
C LEU A 271 22.65 25.64 -9.38
N LEU A 272 22.13 26.82 -9.02
CA LEU A 272 21.92 27.91 -9.97
C LEU A 272 23.24 28.50 -10.47
N ARG A 273 24.19 28.79 -9.58
CA ARG A 273 25.49 29.36 -9.95
C ARG A 273 26.32 28.43 -10.84
N ASP A 274 26.23 27.13 -10.57
CA ASP A 274 27.02 26.10 -11.27
C ASP A 274 26.27 25.50 -12.47
N ASP A 275 25.16 26.12 -12.90
CA ASP A 275 24.33 25.72 -14.05
C ASP A 275 23.90 24.23 -14.04
N GLN A 276 23.60 23.68 -12.86
CA GLN A 276 23.20 22.27 -12.67
C GLN A 276 21.72 22.05 -13.05
N VAL A 277 21.38 22.22 -14.33
CA VAL A 277 20.00 22.18 -14.87
C VAL A 277 19.24 20.91 -14.51
N GLU A 278 19.88 19.75 -14.59
CA GLU A 278 19.22 18.46 -14.31
C GLU A 278 18.79 18.35 -12.83
N ASP A 279 19.66 18.78 -11.92
CA ASP A 279 19.38 18.77 -10.48
C ASP A 279 18.34 19.81 -10.09
N LEU A 280 18.37 20.99 -10.71
CA LEU A 280 17.32 22.01 -10.56
C LEU A 280 15.96 21.52 -11.07
N SER A 281 15.93 20.82 -12.21
CA SER A 281 14.71 20.22 -12.74
C SER A 281 14.16 19.15 -11.80
N ARG A 282 15.04 18.31 -11.23
CA ARG A 282 14.69 17.31 -10.22
C ARG A 282 14.10 17.95 -8.97
N MET A 283 14.77 18.97 -8.44
CA MET A 283 14.33 19.73 -7.28
C MET A 283 12.92 20.27 -7.50
N PHE A 284 12.70 20.93 -8.62
CA PHE A 284 11.39 21.46 -8.96
C PHE A 284 10.31 20.37 -9.03
N ARG A 285 10.57 19.26 -9.73
CA ARG A 285 9.63 18.13 -9.84
C ARG A 285 9.24 17.53 -8.48
N LEU A 286 10.19 17.48 -7.55
CA LEU A 286 9.97 16.97 -6.19
C LEU A 286 9.12 17.94 -5.36
N PHE A 287 9.47 19.23 -5.36
CA PHE A 287 8.78 20.24 -4.55
C PHE A 287 7.45 20.72 -5.16
N SER A 288 7.24 20.61 -6.48
CA SER A 288 5.97 20.98 -7.13
C SER A 288 4.82 20.08 -6.72
N ARG A 289 5.11 18.87 -6.25
CA ARG A 289 4.12 17.92 -5.73
C ARG A 289 3.61 18.32 -4.34
N LEU A 290 4.29 19.26 -3.67
CA LEU A 290 3.95 19.78 -2.35
C LEU A 290 3.28 21.15 -2.50
N GLN A 291 1.95 21.20 -2.42
CA GLN A 291 1.12 22.40 -2.68
C GLN A 291 1.60 23.69 -1.99
N HIS A 292 2.26 23.60 -0.82
CA HIS A 292 2.73 24.77 -0.06
C HIS A 292 4.24 25.06 -0.16
N ARG A 293 5.04 24.20 -0.81
CA ARG A 293 6.52 24.34 -0.86
C ARG A 293 7.03 24.90 -2.18
N LEU A 294 6.21 24.88 -3.24
CA LEU A 294 6.51 25.55 -4.51
C LEU A 294 6.77 27.06 -4.33
N GLN A 295 6.06 27.68 -3.39
CA GLN A 295 6.24 29.10 -3.08
C GLN A 295 7.65 29.38 -2.53
N LEU A 296 8.18 28.52 -1.66
CA LEU A 296 9.53 28.69 -1.10
C LEU A 296 10.61 28.63 -2.18
N VAL A 297 10.53 27.65 -3.08
CA VAL A 297 11.47 27.55 -4.22
C VAL A 297 11.36 28.78 -5.12
N SER A 298 10.14 29.27 -5.34
CA SER A 298 9.89 30.48 -6.13
C SER A 298 10.47 31.74 -5.47
N ASP A 299 10.34 31.85 -4.14
CA ASP A 299 10.85 32.98 -3.37
C ASP A 299 12.39 32.99 -3.34
N MET A 300 13.04 31.83 -3.19
CA MET A 300 14.51 31.71 -3.27
C MET A 300 15.05 32.00 -4.67
N LEU A 301 14.32 31.61 -5.73
CA LEU A 301 14.65 31.98 -7.10
C LEU A 301 14.59 33.50 -7.28
N TRP A 302 13.55 34.13 -6.74
CA TRP A 302 13.38 35.58 -6.81
C TRP A 302 14.50 36.31 -6.08
N GLU A 303 14.88 35.86 -4.88
CA GLU A 303 15.99 36.41 -4.12
C GLU A 303 17.31 36.31 -4.89
N HIS A 304 17.62 35.14 -5.46
CA HIS A 304 18.83 34.94 -6.24
C HIS A 304 18.91 35.86 -7.47
N VAL A 305 17.82 35.95 -8.23
CA VAL A 305 17.75 36.84 -9.40
C VAL A 305 17.93 38.29 -8.96
N THR A 306 17.30 38.71 -7.85
CA THR A 306 17.41 40.09 -7.34
C THR A 306 18.83 40.43 -6.87
N ASP A 307 19.56 39.46 -6.29
CA ASP A 307 20.93 39.66 -5.81
C ASP A 307 21.97 39.67 -6.94
N GLU A 308 21.83 38.80 -7.94
CA GLU A 308 22.78 38.75 -9.07
C GLU A 308 22.52 39.83 -10.12
N PHE A 309 21.26 40.28 -10.28
CA PHE A 309 20.88 41.23 -11.31
C PHE A 309 21.65 42.56 -11.27
N PRO A 310 21.84 43.24 -10.11
CA PRO A 310 22.63 44.46 -10.04
C PRO A 310 24.08 44.25 -10.48
N GLY A 311 24.70 43.12 -10.11
CA GLY A 311 26.06 42.79 -10.50
C GLY A 311 26.20 42.50 -12.00
N LEU A 312 25.17 41.92 -12.61
CA LEU A 312 25.11 41.68 -14.06
C LEU A 312 24.93 42.98 -14.84
N VAL A 313 24.05 43.87 -14.37
CA VAL A 313 23.84 45.21 -14.96
C VAL A 313 25.14 46.02 -14.87
N GLN A 314 25.80 46.01 -13.72
CA GLN A 314 27.03 46.79 -13.53
C GLN A 314 28.20 46.25 -14.39
N ARG A 315 28.36 44.92 -14.52
CA ARG A 315 29.34 44.35 -15.47
C ARG A 315 29.03 44.70 -16.92
N ALA A 316 27.76 44.73 -17.29
CA ALA A 316 27.33 45.13 -18.62
C ALA A 316 27.59 46.63 -18.88
N GLU A 317 27.38 47.49 -17.88
CA GLU A 317 27.68 48.93 -17.93
C GLU A 317 29.19 49.20 -17.97
N ASP A 318 30.00 48.46 -17.22
CA ASP A 318 31.46 48.55 -17.21
C ASP A 318 32.06 48.05 -18.55
N ALA A 319 31.56 46.93 -19.07
CA ALA A 319 31.87 46.46 -20.41
C ALA A 319 31.42 47.46 -21.49
N ALA A 320 30.29 48.14 -21.25
CA ALA A 320 29.79 49.15 -22.17
C ALA A 320 30.67 50.41 -22.22
N SER A 321 31.26 50.77 -21.08
CA SER A 321 32.11 51.94 -20.88
C SER A 321 33.55 51.73 -21.37
N ASN A 322 34.09 50.51 -21.34
CA ASN A 322 35.47 50.19 -21.75
C ASN A 322 35.68 50.03 -23.28
N ASN A 323 34.64 50.20 -24.09
CA ASN A 323 34.70 50.26 -25.56
C ASN A 323 35.41 49.09 -26.29
N THR A 324 35.46 47.91 -25.68
CA THR A 324 35.83 46.67 -26.36
C THR A 324 34.58 46.06 -26.99
N LEU A 325 34.41 46.22 -28.31
CA LEU A 325 33.27 45.71 -29.08
C LEU A 325 33.03 44.20 -28.90
N GLN A 326 34.07 43.43 -28.62
CA GLN A 326 33.99 41.98 -28.37
C GLN A 326 33.41 41.63 -26.99
N VAL A 327 33.67 42.44 -25.96
CA VAL A 327 33.19 42.21 -24.58
C VAL A 327 31.74 42.67 -24.42
N LYS A 328 31.32 43.69 -25.19
CA LYS A 328 29.91 44.12 -25.28
C LYS A 328 29.01 43.02 -25.84
N ASP A 329 29.41 42.37 -26.93
CA ASP A 329 28.63 41.27 -27.52
C ASP A 329 28.60 40.05 -26.59
N ASP A 330 29.72 39.68 -25.97
CA ASP A 330 29.75 38.55 -25.03
C ASP A 330 28.94 38.84 -23.75
N SER A 331 29.00 40.05 -23.18
CA SER A 331 28.27 40.40 -21.94
C SER A 331 26.77 40.57 -22.17
N VAL A 332 26.37 41.17 -23.30
CA VAL A 332 24.96 41.29 -23.69
C VAL A 332 24.41 39.93 -24.10
N SER A 333 25.18 39.13 -24.83
CA SER A 333 24.80 37.76 -25.16
C SER A 333 24.73 36.88 -23.91
N TRP A 334 25.56 37.09 -22.89
CA TRP A 334 25.50 36.35 -21.62
C TRP A 334 24.35 36.81 -20.73
N CYS A 335 24.03 38.11 -20.66
CA CYS A 335 22.81 38.59 -19.99
C CYS A 335 21.54 38.10 -20.69
N ILE A 336 21.52 38.09 -22.03
CA ILE A 336 20.45 37.49 -22.82
C ILE A 336 20.44 35.98 -22.60
N PHE A 337 21.59 35.30 -22.49
CA PHE A 337 21.67 33.86 -22.23
C PHE A 337 21.19 33.52 -20.83
N SER A 338 21.57 34.25 -19.77
CA SER A 338 21.02 34.09 -18.43
C SER A 338 19.52 34.40 -18.41
N PHE A 339 19.08 35.51 -19.02
CA PHE A 339 17.65 35.83 -19.08
C PHE A 339 16.85 34.78 -19.88
N THR A 340 17.35 34.35 -21.04
CA THR A 340 16.74 33.26 -21.82
C THR A 340 16.90 31.92 -21.15
N PHE A 341 17.94 31.65 -20.37
CA PHE A 341 18.15 30.43 -19.60
C PHE A 341 17.21 30.39 -18.40
N TYR A 342 17.03 31.48 -17.65
CA TYR A 342 16.02 31.59 -16.61
C TYR A 342 14.61 31.51 -17.19
N CYS A 343 14.32 32.22 -18.29
CA CYS A 343 13.06 32.09 -19.02
C CYS A 343 12.86 30.69 -19.62
N HIS A 344 13.92 30.02 -20.07
CA HIS A 344 13.88 28.67 -20.63
C HIS A 344 13.76 27.63 -19.53
N LEU A 345 14.42 27.76 -18.38
CA LEU A 345 14.18 26.97 -17.18
C LEU A 345 12.69 27.07 -16.84
N ILE A 346 12.17 28.30 -16.75
CA ILE A 346 10.74 28.62 -16.54
C ILE A 346 9.82 28.10 -17.66
N TRP A 347 10.31 27.85 -18.88
CA TRP A 347 9.50 27.44 -20.03
C TRP A 347 9.58 25.94 -20.36
N THR A 348 10.77 25.33 -20.40
CA THR A 348 11.01 23.92 -20.73
C THR A 348 11.05 22.99 -19.52
N GLY A 349 11.54 23.44 -18.36
CA GLY A 349 11.50 22.66 -17.12
C GLY A 349 10.19 22.78 -16.35
N PHE A 350 9.47 23.89 -16.54
CA PHE A 350 8.55 24.37 -15.51
C PHE A 350 7.07 24.23 -15.85
N LYS A 351 6.61 24.27 -17.13
CA LYS A 351 5.16 24.24 -17.46
C LYS A 351 4.27 25.07 -16.49
N ILE A 352 4.81 26.13 -15.88
CA ILE A 352 4.07 27.01 -14.97
C ILE A 352 3.36 28.00 -15.88
N LYS A 353 2.23 27.56 -16.43
CA LYS A 353 1.17 28.51 -16.71
C LYS A 353 0.63 28.93 -15.34
N ILE A 354 0.86 30.19 -14.96
CA ILE A 354 0.00 31.07 -14.13
C ILE A 354 0.52 31.49 -12.73
N ILE A 355 1.48 30.82 -12.07
CA ILE A 355 1.81 31.21 -10.68
C ILE A 355 2.87 32.32 -10.55
N LEU A 356 3.90 32.38 -11.42
CA LEU A 356 4.93 33.44 -11.35
C LEU A 356 4.39 34.84 -11.71
N PHE A 357 3.32 34.92 -12.52
CA PHE A 357 2.69 36.20 -12.87
C PHE A 357 1.72 36.75 -11.80
N SER A 358 1.51 36.02 -10.70
CA SER A 358 0.59 36.42 -9.62
C SER A 358 1.32 36.79 -8.33
N HIS A 359 2.66 36.95 -8.35
CA HIS A 359 3.43 37.30 -7.17
C HIS A 359 3.16 38.77 -6.78
N PRO A 360 2.71 39.07 -5.54
CA PRO A 360 2.25 40.41 -5.13
C PRO A 360 3.34 41.49 -5.08
N LYS A 361 4.60 41.14 -5.40
CA LYS A 361 5.74 42.06 -5.43
C LYS A 361 6.20 42.46 -6.84
N LEU A 362 5.51 42.05 -7.90
CA LEU A 362 5.78 42.52 -9.27
C LEU A 362 5.48 44.03 -9.36
N PRO A 363 6.49 44.91 -9.58
CA PRO A 363 6.21 46.23 -10.11
C PRO A 363 5.88 46.03 -11.58
N VAL A 364 4.61 46.15 -11.94
CA VAL A 364 4.12 46.01 -13.32
C VAL A 364 4.71 47.10 -14.24
N ASP A 365 5.36 48.12 -13.68
CA ASP A 365 5.77 49.32 -14.41
C ASP A 365 7.29 49.47 -14.67
N SER A 366 8.13 48.49 -14.36
CA SER A 366 9.59 48.58 -14.63
C SER A 366 10.10 47.68 -15.77
N MET A 367 9.20 47.11 -16.57
CA MET A 367 9.54 46.34 -17.77
C MET A 367 8.70 46.81 -18.97
N PHE A 368 8.93 48.06 -19.37
CA PHE A 368 8.69 48.54 -20.73
C PHE A 368 9.77 49.52 -21.15
#